data_AF-A0AAV5VTN0-F1
#
_entry.id   AF-A0AAV5VTN0-F1
#
_cell.length_a   1.000
_cell.length_b   1.000
_cell.length_c   1.000
_cell.angle_alpha   90.00
_cell.angle_beta   90.00
_cell.angle_gamma   90.00
#
_symmetry.space_group_name_H-M   'P 1'
#
loop_
_entity.id
_entity.type
_entity.pdbx_description
1 polymer ?
#
loop_
_entity_poly.entity_id
_entity_poly.type
_entity_poly.pdbx_seq_one_letter_code
_entity_poly.pdbx_strand_id
1 'polypeptide(L)'
;MRESVYDLLCAFLLGLGQLCMYTGYDTQQTIVEPVLRSVHERAPSNIDAHAGYYGLMTCMTVYVLSNLAAPWALSIIGSKFALLLGSLMFSLHIASFLFIHWIPYYVTAALLGGGFALFYSGHAAYTTEHSTKTTIERNSALTWALASSW
;
A
#
# COMPACT_ATOMS: atom_id res chain seq x y z
N MET A 1 28.84 -2.58 16.56
CA MET A 1 29.00 -2.69 15.09
C MET A 1 28.00 -3.65 14.46
N ARG A 2 27.82 -4.87 14.99
CA ARG A 2 26.89 -5.86 14.44
C ARG A 2 25.44 -5.35 14.39
N GLU A 3 24.90 -4.82 15.49
CA GLU A 3 23.56 -4.18 15.58
C GLU A 3 23.30 -3.14 14.47
N SER A 4 24.25 -2.24 14.21
CA SER A 4 24.13 -1.18 13.18
C SER A 4 24.00 -1.73 11.75
N VAL A 5 24.60 -2.88 11.46
CA VAL A 5 24.48 -3.54 10.15
C VAL A 5 23.11 -4.21 10.01
N TYR A 6 22.58 -4.79 11.09
CA TYR A 6 21.23 -5.36 11.08
C TYR A 6 20.16 -4.28 10.88
N ASP A 7 20.25 -3.15 11.58
CA ASP A 7 19.33 -2.01 11.40
C ASP A 7 19.36 -1.49 9.97
N LEU A 8 20.55 -1.37 9.38
CA LEU A 8 20.72 -0.92 8.00
C LEU A 8 20.13 -1.92 6.99
N LEU A 9 20.35 -3.21 7.21
CA LEU A 9 19.76 -4.26 6.38
C LEU A 9 18.24 -4.26 6.47
N CYS A 10 17.67 -4.08 7.66
CA CYS A 10 16.22 -3.98 7.85
C CYS A 10 15.65 -2.75 7.14
N ALA A 11 16.29 -1.59 7.24
CA ALA A 11 15.88 -0.38 6.52
C ALA A 11 15.99 -0.56 5.00
N PHE A 12 17.06 -1.18 4.51
CA PHE A 12 17.24 -1.45 3.09
C PHE A 12 16.16 -2.39 2.54
N LEU A 13 15.87 -3.51 3.23
CA LEU A 13 14.83 -4.45 2.82
C LEU A 13 13.42 -3.84 2.88
N LEU A 14 13.15 -3.01 3.89
CA LEU A 14 11.90 -2.26 3.98
C LEU A 14 11.74 -1.31 2.78
N GLY A 15 12.79 -0.55 2.46
CA GLY A 15 12.80 0.36 1.32
C GLY A 15 12.67 -0.35 -0.02
N LEU A 16 13.31 -1.51 -0.19
CA LEU A 16 13.18 -2.32 -1.40
C LEU A 16 11.76 -2.89 -1.58
N GLY A 17 11.15 -3.38 -0.49
CA GLY A 17 9.76 -3.84 -0.53
C GLY A 17 8.79 -2.69 -0.84
N GLN A 18 9.04 -1.53 -0.24
CA GLN A 18 8.28 -0.30 -0.49
C GLN A 18 8.39 0.15 -1.96
N LEU A 19 9.59 0.14 -2.53
CA LEU A 19 9.83 0.42 -3.95
C LEU A 19 8.95 -0.46 -4.84
N CYS A 20 9.03 -1.79 -4.69
CA CYS A 20 8.25 -2.72 -5.51
C CYS A 20 6.74 -2.50 -5.38
N MET A 21 6.26 -2.23 -4.16
CA MET A 21 4.84 -2.02 -3.90
C MET A 21 4.33 -0.73 -4.54
N TYR A 22 5.04 0.39 -4.35
CA TYR A 22 4.63 1.68 -4.88
C TYR A 22 4.78 1.74 -6.41
N THR A 23 5.83 1.16 -6.99
CA THR A 23 5.94 1.06 -8.45
C THR A 23 4.73 0.34 -9.05
N GLY A 24 4.31 -0.78 -8.45
CA GLY A 24 3.11 -1.50 -8.90
C GLY A 24 1.83 -0.68 -8.76
N TYR A 25 1.68 0.00 -7.62
CA TYR A 25 0.51 0.83 -7.32
C TYR A 25 0.40 2.06 -8.23
N ASP A 26 1.47 2.83 -8.40
CA ASP A 26 1.49 4.04 -9.22
C ASP A 26 1.28 3.69 -10.70
N THR A 27 1.89 2.61 -11.18
CA THR A 27 1.64 2.10 -12.54
C THR A 27 0.16 1.77 -12.71
N GLN A 28 -0.44 1.06 -11.74
CA GLN A 28 -1.86 0.71 -11.77
C GLN A 28 -2.76 1.96 -11.82
N GLN A 29 -2.46 3.00 -11.03
CA GLN A 29 -3.27 4.22 -11.02
C GLN A 29 -3.33 4.93 -12.38
N THR A 30 -2.27 4.84 -13.19
CA THR A 30 -2.26 5.45 -14.53
C THR A 30 -3.08 4.67 -15.56
N ILE A 31 -3.15 3.34 -15.42
CA ILE A 31 -3.80 2.46 -16.42
C ILE A 31 -5.24 2.09 -16.07
N VAL A 32 -5.65 2.19 -14.80
CA VAL A 32 -6.93 1.66 -14.33
C VAL A 32 -8.14 2.27 -15.05
N GLU A 33 -8.17 3.59 -15.21
CA GLU A 33 -9.29 4.28 -15.85
C GLU A 33 -9.46 3.92 -17.34
N PRO A 34 -8.42 4.01 -18.20
CA PRO A 34 -8.58 3.62 -19.61
C PRO A 34 -8.88 2.12 -19.77
N VAL A 35 -8.34 1.27 -18.90
CA VAL A 35 -8.63 -0.18 -18.93
C VAL A 35 -10.08 -0.46 -18.56
N LEU A 36 -10.59 0.13 -17.48
CA LEU A 36 -11.97 -0.08 -17.03
C LEU A 36 -12.98 0.47 -18.04
N ARG A 37 -12.69 1.62 -18.65
CA ARG A 37 -13.51 2.18 -19.73
C ARG A 37 -13.58 1.25 -20.93
N SER A 38 -12.44 0.68 -21.36
CA SER A 38 -12.41 -0.28 -22.47
C SER A 38 -13.21 -1.55 -22.17
N VAL A 39 -13.22 -2.01 -20.91
CA VAL A 39 -14.07 -3.13 -20.48
C VAL A 39 -15.54 -2.77 -20.49
N HIS A 40 -15.90 -1.56 -20.02
CA HIS A 40 -17.27 -1.06 -20.06
C HIS A 40 -17.81 -0.99 -21.50
N GLU A 41 -17.01 -0.53 -22.47
CA GLU A 41 -17.40 -0.49 -23.88
C GLU A 41 -17.73 -1.87 -24.47
N ARG A 42 -17.05 -2.93 -24.01
CA ARG A 42 -17.30 -4.31 -24.46
C ARG A 42 -18.43 -4.99 -23.69
N ALA A 43 -18.56 -4.70 -22.39
CA ALA A 43 -19.50 -5.33 -21.48
C ALA A 43 -20.01 -4.31 -20.45
N PRO A 44 -21.01 -3.48 -20.82
CA PRO A 44 -21.47 -2.38 -19.98
C PRO A 44 -22.14 -2.82 -18.67
N SER A 45 -22.54 -4.10 -18.55
CA SER A 45 -23.08 -4.68 -17.32
C SER A 45 -22.02 -4.97 -16.24
N ASN A 46 -20.74 -5.05 -16.60
CA ASN A 46 -19.71 -5.60 -15.72
C ASN A 46 -19.04 -4.54 -14.84
N ILE A 47 -18.95 -3.29 -15.31
CA ILE A 47 -18.27 -2.19 -14.62
C ILE A 47 -18.81 -0.85 -15.14
N ASP A 48 -18.76 0.20 -14.33
CA ASP A 48 -19.19 1.55 -14.72
C ASP A 48 -18.14 2.24 -15.63
N ALA A 49 -18.58 3.20 -16.45
CA ALA A 49 -17.73 3.96 -17.37
C ALA A 49 -16.62 4.77 -16.69
N HIS A 50 -16.84 5.19 -15.44
CA HIS A 50 -15.88 5.95 -14.62
C HIS A 50 -15.44 5.18 -13.36
N ALA A 51 -15.46 3.86 -13.43
CA ALA A 51 -15.16 2.99 -12.30
C ALA A 51 -13.74 3.21 -11.71
N GLY A 52 -12.77 3.68 -12.50
CA GLY A 52 -11.43 3.99 -12.01
C GLY A 52 -11.45 5.11 -10.97
N TYR A 53 -12.18 6.19 -11.24
CA TYR A 53 -12.34 7.30 -10.30
C TYR A 53 -13.13 6.90 -9.05
N TYR A 54 -14.20 6.12 -9.21
CA TYR A 54 -14.99 5.64 -8.07
C TYR A 54 -14.19 4.67 -7.18
N GLY A 55 -13.36 3.81 -7.77
CA GLY A 55 -12.44 2.95 -7.03
C GLY A 55 -11.43 3.76 -6.21
N LEU A 56 -10.84 4.80 -6.81
CA LEU A 56 -9.94 5.71 -6.10
C LEU A 56 -10.63 6.43 -4.94
N MET A 57 -11.82 6.98 -5.17
CA MET A 57 -12.60 7.65 -4.13
C MET A 57 -12.94 6.71 -2.97
N THR A 58 -13.30 5.47 -3.27
CA THR A 58 -13.56 4.43 -2.27
C THR A 58 -12.30 4.14 -1.45
N CYS A 59 -11.17 3.92 -2.12
CA CYS A 59 -9.88 3.68 -1.46
C CYS A 59 -9.49 4.83 -0.53
N MET A 60 -9.59 6.07 -1.00
CA MET A 60 -9.21 7.26 -0.22
C MET A 60 -10.16 7.48 0.97
N THR A 61 -11.46 7.26 0.79
CA THR A 61 -12.43 7.39 1.89
C THR A 61 -12.15 6.38 2.99
N VAL A 62 -11.94 5.11 2.62
CA VAL A 62 -11.62 4.05 3.59
C VAL A 62 -10.26 4.29 4.23
N TYR A 63 -9.28 4.76 3.48
CA TYR A 63 -7.96 5.13 4.02
C TYR A 63 -8.07 6.19 5.13
N VAL A 64 -8.80 7.28 4.88
CA VAL A 64 -9.00 8.36 5.87
C VAL A 64 -9.69 7.81 7.13
N LEU A 65 -10.77 7.03 6.97
CA LEU A 65 -11.46 6.43 8.10
C LEU A 65 -10.57 5.44 8.87
N SER A 66 -9.78 4.65 8.15
CA SER A 66 -8.90 3.64 8.75
C SER A 66 -7.73 4.26 9.51
N ASN A 67 -7.25 5.43 9.10
CA ASN A 67 -6.19 6.16 9.84
C ASN A 67 -6.61 6.52 11.28
N LEU A 68 -7.90 6.73 11.53
CA LEU A 68 -8.40 6.98 12.90
C LEU A 68 -8.21 5.76 13.82
N ALA A 69 -8.33 4.55 13.26
CA ALA A 69 -8.17 3.29 13.98
C ALA A 69 -6.77 2.69 13.86
N ALA A 70 -5.91 3.23 13.00
CA ALA A 70 -4.60 2.65 12.70
C ALA A 70 -3.65 2.57 13.92
N PRO A 71 -3.56 3.58 14.81
CA PRO A 71 -2.72 3.47 16.01
C PRO A 71 -3.18 2.35 16.97
N TRP A 72 -4.50 2.21 17.11
CA TRP A 72 -5.10 1.15 17.93
C TRP A 72 -4.82 -0.23 17.32
N ALA A 73 -5.06 -0.41 16.02
CA ALA A 73 -4.79 -1.66 15.33
C ALA A 73 -3.29 -2.04 15.38
N LEU A 74 -2.40 -1.05 15.22
CA LEU A 74 -0.95 -1.25 15.29
C LEU A 74 -0.49 -1.74 16.67
N SER A 75 -1.09 -1.22 17.75
CA SER A 75 -0.75 -1.65 19.12
C SER A 75 -1.07 -3.12 19.40
N ILE A 76 -2.03 -3.69 18.68
CA ILE A 76 -2.46 -5.10 18.82
C ILE A 76 -1.66 -6.01 17.88
N ILE A 77 -1.48 -5.59 16.62
CA ILE A 77 -0.93 -6.43 15.54
C ILE A 77 0.61 -6.39 15.53
N GLY A 78 1.20 -5.26 15.89
CA GLY A 78 2.64 -5.00 15.77
C GLY A 78 3.08 -4.59 14.37
N SER A 79 4.26 -3.95 14.29
CA SER A 79 4.80 -3.31 13.07
C SER A 79 4.99 -4.28 11.89
N LYS A 80 5.61 -5.43 12.15
CA LYS A 80 5.92 -6.44 11.13
C LYS A 80 4.67 -7.04 10.49
N PHE A 81 3.67 -7.41 11.31
CA PHE A 81 2.43 -7.99 10.78
C PHE A 81 1.54 -6.93 10.13
N ALA A 82 1.57 -5.68 10.59
CA ALA A 82 0.88 -4.58 9.92
C ALA A 82 1.43 -4.35 8.50
N LEU A 83 2.77 -4.39 8.33
CA LEU A 83 3.42 -4.33 7.01
C LEU A 83 3.05 -5.51 6.11
N LEU A 84 3.06 -6.73 6.66
CA LEU A 84 2.69 -7.93 5.90
C LEU A 84 1.22 -7.89 5.46
N LEU A 85 0.30 -7.55 6.36
CA LEU A 85 -1.13 -7.49 6.06
C LEU A 85 -1.43 -6.35 5.09
N GLY A 86 -0.79 -5.19 5.27
CA GLY A 86 -0.87 -4.07 4.34
C GLY A 86 -0.46 -4.48 2.93
N SER A 87 0.76 -4.99 2.75
CA SER A 87 1.27 -5.41 1.43
C SER A 87 0.47 -6.56 0.78
N LEU A 88 -0.14 -7.44 1.58
CA LEU A 88 -1.06 -8.46 1.08
C LEU A 88 -2.34 -7.84 0.50
N MET A 89 -2.92 -6.83 1.15
CA MET A 89 -4.08 -6.10 0.63
C MET A 89 -3.76 -5.39 -0.69
N PHE A 90 -2.56 -4.83 -0.84
CA PHE A 90 -2.08 -4.30 -2.13
C PHE A 90 -2.05 -5.36 -3.22
N SER A 91 -1.46 -6.51 -2.91
CA SER A 91 -1.35 -7.63 -3.85
C SER A 91 -2.72 -8.17 -4.27
N LEU A 92 -3.68 -8.24 -3.33
CA LEU A 92 -5.06 -8.65 -3.63
C LEU A 92 -5.78 -7.66 -4.56
N HIS A 93 -5.55 -6.35 -4.38
CA HIS A 93 -6.14 -5.36 -5.26
C HIS A 93 -5.59 -5.49 -6.69
N ILE A 94 -4.27 -5.67 -6.85
CA ILE A 94 -3.66 -5.93 -8.16
C ILE A 94 -4.21 -7.24 -8.75
N ALA A 95 -4.33 -8.31 -7.95
CA ALA A 95 -4.88 -9.59 -8.40
C ALA A 95 -6.35 -9.49 -8.85
N SER A 96 -7.13 -8.55 -8.31
CA SER A 96 -8.53 -8.34 -8.72
C SER A 96 -8.67 -7.91 -10.19
N PHE A 97 -7.63 -7.34 -10.79
CA PHE A 97 -7.62 -7.04 -12.22
C PHE A 97 -7.56 -8.28 -13.13
N LEU A 98 -7.24 -9.47 -12.60
CA LEU A 98 -7.32 -10.72 -13.36
C LEU A 98 -8.78 -11.08 -13.69
N PHE A 99 -9.74 -10.64 -12.86
CA PHE A 99 -11.17 -10.88 -13.03
C PHE A 99 -11.95 -9.56 -12.88
N ILE A 100 -12.06 -8.81 -13.97
CA ILE A 100 -12.69 -7.49 -13.97
C ILE A 100 -14.21 -7.65 -13.84
N HIS A 101 -14.71 -7.38 -12.63
CA HIS A 101 -16.12 -7.32 -12.29
C HIS A 101 -16.32 -6.28 -11.19
N TRP A 102 -17.47 -5.61 -11.17
CA TRP A 102 -17.74 -4.51 -10.24
C TRP A 102 -17.57 -4.91 -8.76
N ILE A 103 -18.08 -6.07 -8.37
CA ILE A 103 -18.02 -6.56 -6.97
C ILE A 103 -16.57 -6.70 -6.46
N PRO A 104 -15.72 -7.59 -7.05
CA PRO A 104 -14.37 -7.78 -6.54
C PRO A 104 -13.55 -6.49 -6.62
N TYR A 105 -13.74 -5.68 -7.67
CA TYR A 105 -13.01 -4.42 -7.83
C TYR A 105 -13.26 -3.43 -6.69
N TYR A 106 -14.52 -3.14 -6.35
CA TYR A 106 -14.84 -2.19 -5.28
C TYR A 106 -14.51 -2.74 -3.89
N VAL A 107 -14.69 -4.04 -3.67
CA VAL A 107 -14.33 -4.70 -2.41
C VAL A 107 -12.83 -4.64 -2.18
N THR A 108 -12.02 -4.99 -3.18
CA THR A 108 -10.55 -4.91 -3.04
C THR A 108 -10.06 -3.47 -2.96
N ALA A 109 -10.72 -2.51 -3.63
CA ALA A 109 -10.40 -1.08 -3.50
C ALA A 109 -10.65 -0.55 -2.08
N ALA A 110 -11.75 -0.97 -1.43
CA ALA A 110 -12.00 -0.65 -0.03
C ALA A 110 -10.95 -1.30 0.90
N LEU A 111 -10.63 -2.58 0.69
CA LEU A 111 -9.59 -3.28 1.44
C LEU A 111 -8.21 -2.62 1.28
N LEU A 112 -7.89 -2.15 0.07
CA LEU A 112 -6.66 -1.43 -0.22
C LEU A 112 -6.55 -0.15 0.61
N GLY A 113 -7.63 0.61 0.77
CA GLY A 113 -7.65 1.80 1.62
C GLY A 113 -7.28 1.49 3.08
N GLY A 114 -7.83 0.40 3.63
CA GLY A 114 -7.44 -0.09 4.96
C GLY A 114 -5.99 -0.58 5.01
N GLY A 115 -5.56 -1.31 3.97
CA GLY A 115 -4.19 -1.77 3.80
C GLY A 115 -3.17 -0.63 3.76
N PHE A 116 -3.51 0.49 3.10
CA PHE A 116 -2.70 1.72 3.07
C PHE A 116 -2.47 2.28 4.47
N ALA A 117 -3.54 2.38 5.28
CA ALA A 117 -3.45 2.93 6.63
C ALA A 117 -2.58 2.06 7.55
N LEU A 118 -2.75 0.73 7.47
CA LEU A 118 -1.94 -0.23 8.22
C LEU A 118 -0.49 -0.23 7.76
N PHE A 119 -0.26 -0.20 6.45
CA PHE A 119 1.07 -0.20 5.88
C PHE A 119 1.85 1.04 6.30
N TYR A 120 1.28 2.23 6.15
CA TYR A 120 1.98 3.49 6.46
C TYR A 120 2.29 3.62 7.97
N SER A 121 1.33 3.25 8.81
CA SER A 121 1.51 3.23 10.26
C SER A 121 2.53 2.18 10.70
N GLY A 122 2.46 0.98 10.11
CA GLY A 122 3.41 -0.11 10.33
C GLY A 122 4.82 0.25 9.87
N HIS A 123 4.96 0.93 8.73
CA HIS A 123 6.23 1.41 8.21
C HIS A 123 6.88 2.40 9.18
N ALA A 124 6.14 3.41 9.63
CA ALA A 124 6.64 4.39 10.59
C ALA A 124 7.10 3.74 11.91
N ALA A 125 6.31 2.81 12.46
CA ALA A 125 6.68 2.08 13.67
C ALA A 125 7.87 1.14 13.45
N TYR A 126 7.91 0.40 12.34
CA TYR A 126 9.00 -0.53 12.04
C TYR A 126 10.34 0.21 11.91
N THR A 127 10.37 1.35 11.22
CA THR A 127 11.56 2.19 11.10
C THR A 127 12.00 2.71 12.47
N THR A 128 11.05 3.09 13.33
CA THR A 128 11.34 3.58 14.68
C THR A 128 11.87 2.47 15.59
N GLU A 129 11.32 1.26 15.51
CA GLU A 129 11.74 0.09 16.30
C GLU A 129 13.16 -0.39 15.92
N HIS A 130 13.52 -0.31 14.64
CA HIS A 130 14.81 -0.74 14.11
C HIS A 130 15.79 0.43 13.88
N SER A 131 15.60 1.54 14.60
CA SER A 131 16.49 2.69 14.55
C SER A 131 16.78 3.25 15.93
N THR A 132 17.96 3.85 16.08
CA THR A 132 18.34 4.62 17.26
C THR A 132 18.15 6.11 17.01
N LYS A 133 18.17 6.93 18.06
CA LYS A 133 18.03 8.39 17.95
C LYS A 133 19.02 9.04 16.96
N THR A 134 20.20 8.45 16.78
CA THR A 134 21.24 8.97 15.87
C THR A 134 21.14 8.40 14.45
N THR A 135 20.45 7.28 14.25
CA THR A 135 20.38 6.58 12.95
C THR A 135 19.01 6.68 12.28
N ILE A 136 17.97 7.11 13.00
CA ILE A 136 16.59 7.16 12.51
C ILE A 136 16.42 8.05 11.27
N GLU A 137 17.08 9.21 11.22
CA GLU A 137 17.03 10.11 10.07
C GLU A 137 17.61 9.44 8.83
N ARG A 138 18.79 8.85 8.96
CA ARG A 138 19.47 8.13 7.86
C ARG A 138 18.63 6.94 7.39
N ASN A 139 18.13 6.11 8.29
CA ASN A 139 17.36 4.92 7.95
C ASN A 139 16.01 5.27 7.29
N SER A 140 15.33 6.32 7.79
CA SER A 140 14.09 6.82 7.19
C SER A 140 14.33 7.43 5.81
N ALA A 141 15.40 8.25 5.67
CA ALA A 141 15.78 8.83 4.39
C ALA A 141 16.13 7.73 3.37
N LEU A 142 16.83 6.68 3.79
CA LEU A 142 17.15 5.54 2.93
C LEU A 142 15.88 4.83 2.43
N THR A 143 14.93 4.52 3.32
CA THR A 143 13.69 3.84 2.93
C THR A 143 12.88 4.66 1.93
N TRP A 144 12.81 5.98 2.13
CA TRP A 144 12.09 6.89 1.24
C TRP A 144 12.84 7.18 -0.07
N ALA A 145 14.17 7.26 -0.03
CA ALA A 145 14.98 7.43 -1.24
C ALA A 145 14.88 6.20 -2.16
N LEU A 146 14.87 5.00 -1.57
CA LEU A 146 14.64 3.75 -2.31
C LEU A 146 13.22 3.67 -2.84
N ALA A 147 12.23 4.13 -2.09
CA ALA A 147 10.88 4.23 -2.62
C ALA A 147 10.88 5.15 -3.85
N SER A 148 11.28 6.41 -3.74
CA SER A 148 11.16 7.38 -4.84
C SER A 148 12.10 7.20 -6.05
N SER A 149 12.80 6.06 -6.20
CA SER A 149 13.81 5.86 -7.24
C SER A 149 13.31 5.20 -8.54
N TRP A 150 11.99 5.22 -8.81
CA TRP A 150 11.38 4.64 -10.02
C TRP A 150 11.23 5.63 -11.18
#